data_AF-A0A4R8DR33-F1
#
_entry.id   AF-A0A4R8DR33-F1
#
_cell.length_a   1.000
_cell.length_b   1.000
_cell.length_c   1.000
_cell.angle_alpha   90.00
_cell.angle_beta   90.00
_cell.angle_gamma   90.00
#
_symmetry.space_group_name_H-M   'P 1'
#
loop_
_entity.id
_entity.type
_entity.pdbx_description
1 polymer ?
#
loop_
_entity_poly.entity_id
_entity_poly.type
_entity_poly.pdbx_seq_one_letter_code
_entity_poly.pdbx_strand_id
1 'polypeptide(L)'
;MSYEYFLQAHVKGAPQGIPTERILEVFKDYIVAKEETFIDLEFSEGNSCSIYLETEEPNNSGFMISRPCGDKLGECLYAVMLLGNFVFFEPDGFQMIVVAPDVEAHLPEDMVASLGKPVVATDLKSFLELYANNRE
;
A
#
# COMPACT_ATOMS: atom_id res chain seq x y z
N MET A 1 -15.10 12.74 -6.32
CA MET A 1 -15.17 11.39 -5.73
C MET A 1 -13.84 11.15 -5.05
N SER A 2 -13.85 10.84 -3.75
CA SER A 2 -12.65 10.40 -3.04
C SER A 2 -12.47 8.91 -3.33
N TYR A 3 -11.26 8.49 -3.65
CA TYR A 3 -10.91 7.08 -3.84
C TYR A 3 -9.87 6.66 -2.81
N GLU A 4 -9.85 5.37 -2.53
CA GLU A 4 -9.07 4.77 -1.46
C GLU A 4 -8.17 3.68 -2.02
N TYR A 5 -6.93 3.67 -1.56
CA TYR A 5 -6.00 2.56 -1.80
C TYR A 5 -5.83 1.74 -0.54
N PHE A 6 -5.66 0.44 -0.72
CA PHE A 6 -5.47 -0.50 0.37
C PHE A 6 -4.14 -1.23 0.17
N LEU A 7 -3.34 -1.28 1.22
CA LEU A 7 -2.17 -2.16 1.31
C LEU A 7 -2.37 -3.12 2.47
N GLN A 8 -2.19 -4.41 2.24
CA GLN A 8 -2.30 -5.43 3.28
C GLN A 8 -1.19 -6.46 3.15
N ALA A 9 -0.49 -6.75 4.24
CA ALA A 9 0.55 -7.76 4.32
C ALA A 9 0.01 -9.06 4.92
N HIS A 10 0.31 -10.19 4.29
CA HIS A 10 -0.19 -11.50 4.71
C HIS A 10 0.91 -12.56 4.77
N VAL A 11 0.79 -13.51 5.70
CA VAL A 11 1.64 -14.70 5.78
C VAL A 11 0.76 -15.92 6.00
N LYS A 12 0.68 -16.78 4.98
CA LYS A 12 -0.13 -18.02 5.00
C LYS A 12 -1.62 -17.74 5.31
N GLY A 13 -2.18 -16.70 4.70
CA GLY A 13 -3.57 -16.30 4.87
C GLY A 13 -3.89 -15.53 6.15
N ALA A 14 -2.90 -15.29 7.02
CA ALA A 14 -3.05 -14.48 8.23
C ALA A 14 -2.37 -13.10 8.06
N PRO A 15 -2.83 -12.05 8.76
CA PRO A 15 -2.16 -10.75 8.73
C PRO A 15 -0.69 -10.86 9.16
N GLN A 16 0.21 -10.32 8.36
CA GLN A 16 1.63 -10.20 8.68
C GLN A 16 1.88 -8.85 9.34
N GLY A 17 2.29 -8.85 10.61
CA GLY A 17 2.71 -7.62 11.28
C GLY A 17 4.04 -7.10 10.72
N ILE A 18 4.03 -5.84 10.29
CA ILE A 18 5.21 -5.10 9.83
C ILE A 18 5.50 -4.00 10.85
N PRO A 19 6.75 -3.81 11.29
CA PRO A 19 7.07 -2.78 12.28
C PRO A 19 6.62 -1.41 11.79
N THR A 20 5.79 -0.73 12.58
CA THR A 20 5.17 0.55 12.20
C THR A 20 6.22 1.61 11.90
N GLU A 21 7.31 1.64 12.68
CA GLU A 21 8.45 2.53 12.44
C GLU A 21 9.03 2.38 11.02
N ARG A 22 9.02 1.17 10.43
CA ARG A 22 9.57 0.90 9.11
C ARG A 22 8.65 1.43 8.01
N ILE A 23 7.33 1.34 8.23
CA ILE A 23 6.33 1.94 7.32
C ILE A 23 6.46 3.46 7.38
N LEU A 24 6.49 4.05 8.58
CA LEU A 24 6.61 5.50 8.76
C LEU A 24 7.92 6.06 8.20
N GLU A 25 9.03 5.33 8.33
CA GLU A 25 10.34 5.72 7.78
C GLU A 25 10.31 5.92 6.25
N VAL A 26 9.47 5.17 5.52
CA VAL A 26 9.31 5.36 4.06
C VAL A 26 8.69 6.71 3.73
N PHE A 27 7.79 7.20 4.58
CA PHE A 27 7.05 8.44 4.33
C PHE A 27 7.64 9.66 5.04
N LYS A 28 8.65 9.49 5.91
CA LYS A 28 9.11 10.48 6.88
C LYS A 28 9.35 11.89 6.32
N ASP A 29 9.87 11.98 5.09
CA ASP A 29 10.23 13.26 4.46
C ASP A 29 8.99 14.03 3.96
N TYR A 30 7.83 13.38 3.92
CA TYR A 30 6.57 13.90 3.42
C TYR A 30 5.51 14.08 4.54
N ILE A 31 5.78 13.62 5.76
CA ILE A 31 4.82 13.71 6.87
C ILE A 31 4.70 15.17 7.33
N VAL A 32 3.50 15.74 7.20
CA VAL A 32 3.17 17.09 7.71
C VAL A 32 2.34 17.05 8.99
N ALA A 33 1.63 15.95 9.25
CA ALA A 33 0.97 15.69 10.52
C ALA A 33 1.03 14.20 10.86
N LYS A 34 1.17 13.88 12.15
CA LYS A 34 1.11 12.52 12.69
C LYS A 34 0.13 12.50 13.87
N GLU A 35 -0.91 11.71 13.76
CA GLU A 35 -1.90 11.45 14.81
C GLU A 35 -1.88 9.95 15.16
N GLU A 36 -2.62 9.54 16.19
CA GLU A 36 -2.65 8.15 16.66
C GLU A 36 -3.13 7.16 15.58
N THR A 37 -4.07 7.58 14.74
CA THR A 37 -4.76 6.71 13.75
C THR A 37 -4.49 7.07 12.29
N PHE A 38 -3.69 8.12 12.03
CA PHE A 38 -3.33 8.50 10.67
C PHE A 38 -2.09 9.40 10.61
N ILE A 39 -1.53 9.50 9.41
CA ILE A 39 -0.55 10.52 9.03
C ILE A 39 -1.06 11.29 7.81
N ASP A 40 -0.82 12.59 7.77
CA ASP A 40 -1.01 13.39 6.57
C ASP A 40 0.33 13.58 5.86
N LEU A 41 0.31 13.36 4.55
CA LEU A 41 1.45 13.52 3.66
C LEU A 41 1.26 14.72 2.74
N GLU A 42 2.32 15.47 2.49
CA GLU A 42 2.39 16.49 1.45
C GLU A 42 3.65 16.30 0.61
N PHE A 43 3.47 15.98 -0.68
CA PHE A 43 4.60 15.81 -1.61
C PHE A 43 5.01 17.14 -2.27
N SER A 44 4.04 18.04 -2.44
CA SER A 44 4.20 19.40 -2.96
C SER A 44 2.96 20.23 -2.62
N GLU A 45 3.03 21.55 -2.80
CA GLU A 45 1.89 22.44 -2.53
C GLU A 45 0.60 21.95 -3.22
N GLY A 46 -0.42 21.65 -2.42
CA GLY A 46 -1.73 21.16 -2.91
C GLY A 46 -1.77 19.68 -3.33
N ASN A 47 -0.69 18.92 -3.10
CA ASN A 47 -0.55 17.51 -3.44
C ASN A 47 -0.39 16.68 -2.16
N SER A 48 -1.52 16.38 -1.52
CA SER A 48 -1.57 15.72 -0.21
C SER A 48 -2.54 14.55 -0.17
N CYS A 49 -2.24 13.59 0.70
CA CYS A 49 -3.08 12.45 1.01
C CYS A 49 -2.98 12.11 2.50
N SER A 50 -3.93 11.31 3.00
CA SER A 50 -3.89 10.81 4.38
C SER A 50 -3.72 9.30 4.36
N ILE A 51 -2.80 8.78 5.16
CA ILE A 51 -2.64 7.34 5.37
C ILE A 51 -3.20 7.01 6.76
N TYR A 52 -4.20 6.13 6.80
CA TYR A 52 -4.83 5.62 8.01
C TYR A 52 -4.16 4.32 8.43
N LEU A 53 -3.46 4.38 9.57
CA LEU A 53 -2.79 3.28 10.25
C LEU A 53 -2.65 3.62 11.74
N GLU A 54 -2.57 2.61 12.59
CA GLU A 54 -2.35 2.82 14.04
C GLU A 54 -0.87 3.16 14.28
N THR A 55 -0.55 4.44 14.46
CA THR A 55 0.84 4.93 14.44
C THR A 55 1.61 4.65 15.74
N GLU A 56 0.88 4.31 16.81
CA GLU A 56 1.42 3.97 18.12
C GLU A 56 1.47 2.45 18.37
N GLU A 57 0.80 1.65 17.53
CA GLU A 57 0.95 0.20 17.57
C GLU A 57 2.33 -0.20 17.06
N PRO A 58 3.01 -1.19 17.68
CA PRO A 58 4.36 -1.57 17.27
C PRO A 58 4.41 -2.20 15.88
N ASN A 59 3.31 -2.80 15.43
CA ASN A 59 3.20 -3.41 14.11
C ASN A 59 1.84 -3.10 13.46
N ASN A 60 1.86 -2.91 12.15
CA ASN A 60 0.66 -2.85 11.32
C ASN A 60 0.74 -3.92 10.23
N SER A 61 -0.40 -4.54 9.91
CA SER A 61 -0.51 -5.50 8.80
C SER A 61 -1.17 -4.91 7.57
N GLY A 62 -1.54 -3.64 7.59
CA GLY A 62 -2.16 -2.97 6.47
C GLY A 62 -2.53 -1.54 6.83
N PHE A 63 -2.86 -0.78 5.81
CA PHE A 63 -3.29 0.61 5.94
C PHE A 63 -4.12 1.03 4.72
N MET A 64 -4.85 2.11 4.89
CA MET A 64 -5.68 2.71 3.85
C MET A 64 -5.14 4.09 3.51
N ILE A 65 -5.18 4.47 2.24
CA ILE A 65 -4.80 5.80 1.79
C ILE A 65 -6.02 6.49 1.23
N SER A 66 -6.38 7.62 1.82
CA SER A 66 -7.48 8.45 1.34
C SER A 66 -6.94 9.57 0.46
N ARG A 67 -7.63 9.81 -0.66
CA ARG A 67 -7.26 10.84 -1.66
C ARG A 67 -5.80 10.70 -2.09
N PRO A 68 -5.39 9.53 -2.58
CA PRO A 68 -4.01 9.30 -3.01
C PRO A 68 -3.60 10.36 -4.06
N CYS A 69 -2.35 10.79 -3.98
CA CYS A 69 -1.89 12.02 -4.60
C CYS A 69 -0.49 11.85 -5.19
N GLY A 70 -0.23 12.54 -6.31
CA GLY A 70 1.10 12.71 -6.88
C GLY A 70 1.80 11.46 -7.40
N ASP A 71 2.86 11.70 -8.17
CA ASP A 71 3.68 10.65 -8.77
C ASP A 71 4.57 9.94 -7.74
N LYS A 72 4.89 10.64 -6.63
CA LYS A 72 5.77 10.14 -5.57
C LYS A 72 5.13 9.14 -4.64
N LEU A 73 3.79 9.12 -4.55
CA LEU A 73 3.11 8.13 -3.74
C LEU A 73 3.40 6.72 -4.24
N GLY A 74 3.36 6.48 -5.56
CA GLY A 74 3.66 5.16 -6.13
C GLY A 74 5.06 4.65 -5.75
N GLU A 75 6.08 5.51 -5.75
CA GLU A 75 7.44 5.15 -5.30
C GLU A 75 7.44 4.75 -3.81
N CYS A 76 6.70 5.48 -2.97
CA CYS A 76 6.58 5.16 -1.55
C CYS A 76 5.82 3.85 -1.32
N LEU A 77 4.74 3.60 -2.05
CA LEU A 77 3.99 2.34 -1.95
C LEU A 77 4.85 1.14 -2.34
N TYR A 78 5.60 1.26 -3.44
CA TYR A 78 6.56 0.23 -3.83
C TYR A 78 7.58 -0.04 -2.70
N ALA A 79 8.15 1.02 -2.11
CA ALA A 79 9.10 0.89 -1.01
C ALA A 79 8.48 0.22 0.24
N VAL A 80 7.23 0.54 0.59
CA VAL A 80 6.52 -0.17 1.66
C VAL A 80 6.27 -1.63 1.30
N MET A 81 5.89 -1.91 0.06
CA MET A 81 5.63 -3.28 -0.39
C MET A 81 6.88 -4.17 -0.33
N LEU A 82 8.08 -3.60 -0.38
CA LEU A 82 9.33 -4.33 -0.16
C LEU A 82 9.59 -4.71 1.31
N LEU A 83 8.84 -4.18 2.27
CA LEU A 83 9.01 -4.48 3.70
C LEU A 83 8.39 -5.82 4.12
N GLY A 84 7.50 -6.39 3.30
CA GLY A 84 6.78 -7.62 3.63
C GLY A 84 5.94 -8.13 2.48
N ASN A 85 5.05 -9.08 2.75
CA ASN A 85 4.22 -9.72 1.75
C ASN A 85 2.96 -8.88 1.47
N PHE A 86 3.17 -7.61 1.12
CA PHE A 86 2.08 -6.70 0.83
C PHE A 86 1.44 -7.00 -0.53
N VAL A 87 0.12 -6.87 -0.54
CA VAL A 87 -0.69 -6.71 -1.73
C VAL A 87 -1.28 -5.30 -1.76
N PHE A 88 -1.19 -4.65 -2.91
CA PHE A 88 -1.86 -3.40 -3.21
C PHE A 88 -3.13 -3.70 -4.01
N PHE A 89 -4.22 -3.02 -3.66
CA PHE A 89 -5.45 -3.05 -4.44
C PHE A 89 -6.29 -1.79 -4.17
N GLU A 90 -7.25 -1.57 -5.04
CA GLU A 90 -8.26 -0.52 -4.92
C GLU A 90 -9.64 -1.11 -5.26
N PRO A 91 -10.74 -0.56 -4.71
CA PRO A 91 -12.06 -1.17 -4.84
C PRO A 91 -12.54 -1.36 -6.29
N ASP A 92 -12.18 -0.42 -7.16
CA ASP A 92 -12.58 -0.42 -8.58
C ASP A 92 -11.41 -0.77 -9.52
N GLY A 93 -10.33 -1.33 -8.99
CA GLY A 93 -9.12 -1.63 -9.76
C GLY A 93 -9.26 -2.91 -10.58
N PHE A 94 -8.54 -2.99 -11.70
CA PHE A 94 -8.56 -4.19 -12.53
C PHE A 94 -7.89 -5.39 -11.87
N GLN A 95 -6.83 -5.16 -11.08
CA GLN A 95 -6.09 -6.24 -10.46
C GLN A 95 -5.48 -5.82 -9.11
N MET A 96 -5.16 -6.84 -8.32
CA MET A 96 -4.23 -6.72 -7.21
C MET A 96 -2.79 -6.70 -7.72
N ILE A 97 -1.91 -5.95 -7.07
CA ILE A 97 -0.49 -5.86 -7.42
C ILE A 97 0.34 -6.37 -6.24
N VAL A 98 1.34 -7.20 -6.51
CA VAL A 98 2.35 -7.65 -5.55
C VAL A 98 3.75 -7.41 -6.13
N VAL A 99 4.77 -7.29 -5.29
CA VAL A 99 6.16 -7.02 -5.75
C VAL A 99 7.08 -8.24 -5.72
N ALA A 100 6.61 -9.36 -5.17
CA ALA A 100 7.35 -10.61 -5.15
C ALA A 100 6.44 -11.80 -5.50
N PRO A 101 6.93 -12.79 -6.28
CA PRO A 101 6.09 -13.85 -6.85
C PRO A 101 5.57 -14.85 -5.81
N ASP A 102 6.24 -14.96 -4.67
CA ASP A 102 5.85 -15.84 -3.56
C ASP A 102 4.71 -15.25 -2.70
N VAL A 103 4.41 -13.96 -2.84
CA VAL A 103 3.33 -13.29 -2.09
C VAL A 103 1.96 -13.89 -2.38
N GLU A 104 1.69 -14.35 -3.61
CA GLU A 104 0.40 -15.00 -3.96
C GLU A 104 0.10 -16.18 -3.02
N ALA A 105 1.11 -16.98 -2.65
CA ALA A 105 0.95 -18.14 -1.78
C ALA A 105 0.67 -17.77 -0.31
N HIS A 106 0.81 -16.50 0.04
CA HIS A 106 0.53 -15.98 1.37
C HIS A 106 -0.82 -15.27 1.48
N LEU A 107 -1.48 -14.97 0.37
CA LEU A 107 -2.76 -14.28 0.38
C LEU A 107 -3.89 -15.17 0.93
N PRO A 108 -4.89 -14.58 1.61
CA PRO A 108 -6.13 -15.28 1.95
C PRO A 108 -6.83 -15.82 0.69
N GLU A 109 -7.35 -17.05 0.76
CA GLU A 109 -8.01 -17.70 -0.38
C GLU A 109 -9.27 -16.94 -0.84
N ASP A 110 -10.00 -16.36 0.10
CA ASP A 110 -11.21 -15.56 -0.13
C ASP A 110 -10.89 -14.23 -0.83
N MET A 111 -9.76 -13.61 -0.51
CA MET A 111 -9.26 -12.43 -1.20
C MET A 111 -8.95 -12.75 -2.67
N VAL A 112 -8.23 -13.84 -2.95
CA VAL A 112 -7.93 -14.27 -4.33
C VAL A 112 -9.19 -14.67 -5.09
N ALA A 113 -10.13 -15.33 -4.43
CA ALA A 113 -11.42 -15.70 -5.03
C ALA A 113 -12.27 -14.46 -5.39
N SER A 114 -12.16 -13.39 -4.60
CA SER A 114 -13.00 -12.18 -4.76
C SER A 114 -12.36 -11.14 -5.68
N LEU A 115 -11.05 -10.93 -5.58
CA LEU A 115 -10.31 -9.88 -6.28
C LEU A 115 -9.47 -10.42 -7.45
N GLY A 116 -9.46 -11.74 -7.66
CA GLY A 116 -8.67 -12.40 -8.71
C GLY A 116 -7.24 -12.70 -8.29
N LYS A 117 -6.43 -13.19 -9.23
CA LYS A 117 -5.00 -13.43 -8.98
C LYS A 117 -4.23 -12.10 -9.02
N PRO A 118 -3.24 -11.91 -8.12
CA PRO A 118 -2.40 -10.72 -8.19
C PRO A 118 -1.49 -10.77 -9.42
N VAL A 119 -1.17 -9.59 -9.94
CA VAL A 119 -0.10 -9.41 -10.94
C VAL A 119 1.18 -9.03 -10.22
N VAL A 120 2.29 -9.63 -10.64
CA VAL A 120 3.61 -9.43 -10.04
C VAL A 120 4.35 -8.30 -10.75
N ALA A 121 4.67 -7.24 -10.02
CA ALA A 121 5.55 -6.16 -10.42
C ALA A 121 6.98 -6.43 -9.93
N THR A 122 7.84 -6.95 -10.81
CA THR A 122 9.19 -7.40 -10.40
C THR A 122 10.17 -6.26 -10.10
N ASP A 123 9.85 -5.03 -10.50
CA ASP A 123 10.67 -3.84 -10.28
C ASP A 123 9.80 -2.58 -10.13
N LEU A 124 10.41 -1.47 -9.73
CA LEU A 124 9.71 -0.20 -9.55
C LEU A 124 9.00 0.27 -10.83
N LYS A 125 9.63 0.07 -11.99
CA LYS A 125 9.07 0.55 -13.26
C LYS A 125 7.78 -0.19 -13.60
N SER A 126 7.79 -1.51 -13.55
CA SER A 126 6.60 -2.34 -13.75
C SER A 126 5.53 -2.07 -12.71
N PHE A 127 5.92 -1.81 -11.45
CA PHE A 127 4.97 -1.39 -10.41
C PHE A 127 4.27 -0.08 -10.79
N LEU A 128 5.02 0.95 -11.15
CA LEU A 128 4.46 2.25 -11.52
C LEU A 128 3.59 2.17 -12.78
N GLU A 129 3.96 1.33 -13.75
CA GLU A 129 3.13 1.05 -14.93
C GLU A 129 1.80 0.40 -14.54
N LEU A 130 1.81 -0.64 -13.70
CA LEU A 130 0.58 -1.28 -13.24
C LEU A 130 -0.26 -0.32 -12.37
N TYR A 131 0.37 0.39 -11.44
CA TYR A 131 -0.26 1.37 -10.55
C TYR A 131 -0.98 2.48 -11.33
N ALA A 132 -0.36 3.04 -12.37
CA ALA A 132 -0.97 4.11 -13.17
C ALA A 132 -2.15 3.63 -14.02
N ASN A 133 -2.09 2.38 -14.52
CA ASN A 133 -3.08 1.84 -15.45
C ASN A 133 -4.16 0.98 -14.77
N ASN A 134 -4.16 0.87 -13.43
CA ASN A 134 -5.06 -0.06 -12.74
C ASN A 134 -6.55 0.35 -12.77
N ARG A 135 -6.86 1.54 -13.32
CA ARG A 135 -8.22 2.07 -13.45
C ARG A 135 -8.60 2.57 -14.85
N GLU A 136 -7.69 2.50 -15.85
CA GLU A 136 -7.94 3.02 -17.23
C GLU A 136 -8.96 2.22 -18.05
#